data_AF-A0A392QGU5-F1
#
_entry.id   AF-A0A392QGU5-F1
#
_cell.length_a   1.000
_cell.length_b   1.000
_cell.length_c   1.000
_cell.angle_alpha   90.00
_cell.angle_beta   90.00
_cell.angle_gamma   90.00
#
_symmetry.space_group_name_H-M   'P 1'
#
loop_
_entity.id
_entity.type
_entity.pdbx_description
1 polymer ?
#
loop_
_entity_poly.entity_id
_entity_poly.type
_entity_poly.pdbx_seq_one_letter_code
_entity_poly.pdbx_strand_id
1 'polypeptide(L)'
;VVENLNLAGVDHAYVCTALSSTKVFFTHCALRLKKSGTVVPRMELVEVGPSMDMVIRRHRPPNESVRKEAMRSSKDKPKKKEKNVKKDPLQGKIGNVYIPDQK
;
A
#
# COMPACT_ATOMS: atom_id res chain seq x y z
N VAL A 1 1.33 11.74 -7.80
CA VAL A 1 1.05 11.06 -6.51
C VAL A 1 -0.22 11.67 -5.98
N VAL A 2 -1.21 10.88 -5.55
CA VAL A 2 -2.41 11.41 -4.90
C VAL A 2 -2.09 11.51 -3.42
N GLU A 3 -2.01 12.73 -2.89
CA GLU A 3 -1.63 12.98 -1.49
C GLU A 3 -2.83 13.04 -0.55
N ASN A 4 -3.98 13.52 -1.06
CA ASN A 4 -5.21 13.64 -0.30
C ASN A 4 -6.32 12.85 -1.00
N LEU A 5 -7.12 12.14 -0.20
CA LEU A 5 -8.25 11.35 -0.66
C LEU A 5 -9.50 11.79 0.11
N ASN A 6 -10.60 12.01 -0.60
CA ASN A 6 -11.88 12.27 0.03
C ASN A 6 -12.44 10.99 0.64
N LEU A 7 -12.73 11.01 1.95
CA LEU A 7 -13.31 9.89 2.68
C LEU A 7 -14.68 9.48 2.14
N ALA A 8 -15.47 10.41 1.61
CA ALA A 8 -16.78 10.11 1.02
C ALA A 8 -16.69 9.32 -0.31
N GLY A 9 -15.48 9.16 -0.88
CA GLY A 9 -15.27 8.30 -2.04
C GLY A 9 -14.81 6.88 -1.67
N VAL A 10 -14.58 6.60 -0.38
CA VAL A 10 -14.12 5.30 0.11
C VAL A 10 -15.33 4.46 0.52
N ASP A 11 -16.09 4.04 -0.49
CA ASP A 11 -17.37 3.35 -0.29
C ASP A 11 -17.31 1.86 -0.62
N HIS A 12 -16.31 1.41 -1.38
CA HIS A 12 -16.28 0.06 -1.96
C HIS A 12 -14.92 -0.61 -1.70
N ALA A 13 -14.95 -1.92 -1.49
CA ALA A 13 -13.78 -2.74 -1.27
C ALA A 13 -13.84 -4.00 -2.15
N TYR A 14 -12.74 -4.30 -2.84
CA TYR A 14 -12.55 -5.57 -3.53
C TYR A 14 -11.79 -6.52 -2.61
N VAL A 15 -12.37 -7.69 -2.37
CA VAL A 15 -11.78 -8.76 -1.57
C VAL A 15 -11.23 -9.83 -2.50
N CYS A 16 -9.91 -9.99 -2.51
CA CYS A 16 -9.21 -11.02 -3.27
C CYS A 16 -8.62 -12.05 -2.29
N THR A 17 -9.20 -13.24 -2.21
CA THR A 17 -8.76 -14.28 -1.27
C THR A 17 -8.22 -15.49 -2.00
N ALA A 18 -6.99 -15.90 -1.70
CA ALA A 18 -6.44 -17.16 -2.18
C ALA A 18 -6.97 -18.30 -1.31
N LEU A 19 -7.83 -19.17 -1.86
CA LEU A 19 -8.38 -20.33 -1.16
C LEU A 19 -7.42 -21.53 -1.20
N SER A 20 -6.71 -21.69 -2.32
CA SER A 20 -5.74 -22.76 -2.54
C SER A 20 -4.61 -22.26 -3.45
N SER A 21 -3.66 -23.14 -3.78
CA SER A 21 -2.58 -22.83 -4.73
C SER A 21 -3.09 -22.42 -6.13
N THR A 22 -4.33 -22.74 -6.48
CA THR A 22 -4.89 -22.51 -7.82
C THR A 22 -6.23 -21.79 -7.82
N LYS A 23 -6.90 -21.64 -6.68
CA LYS A 23 -8.22 -20.99 -6.60
C LYS A 23 -8.13 -19.65 -5.88
N VAL A 24 -8.72 -18.63 -6.50
CA VAL A 24 -8.84 -17.28 -5.95
C VAL A 24 -10.30 -16.86 -6.00
N PHE A 25 -10.83 -16.42 -4.86
CA PHE A 25 -12.14 -15.81 -4.77
C PHE A 25 -12.01 -14.30 -4.88
N PHE A 26 -12.87 -13.69 -5.68
CA PHE A 26 -12.93 -12.25 -5.88
C PHE A 26 -14.33 -11.75 -5.65
N THR A 27 -14.49 -10.83 -4.71
CA THR A 27 -15.80 -10.28 -4.36
C THR A 27 -15.74 -8.78 -4.24
N HIS A 28 -16.78 -8.13 -4.74
CA HIS A 28 -17.00 -6.70 -4.57
C HIS A 28 -18.01 -6.43 -3.45
N CYS A 29 -17.56 -5.67 -2.45
CA CYS A 29 -18.35 -5.32 -1.27
C CYS A 29 -18.48 -3.79 -1.14
N ALA A 30 -19.69 -3.31 -0.87
CA ALA A 30 -19.91 -1.95 -0.39
C ALA A 30 -19.68 -1.87 1.12
N LEU A 31 -19.13 -0.75 1.56
CA LEU A 31 -18.85 -0.40 2.95
C LEU A 31 -20.09 0.29 3.53
N ARG A 32 -20.62 -0.24 4.63
CA ARG A 32 -21.66 0.42 5.44
C ARG A 32 -21.08 0.75 6.81
N LEU A 33 -20.94 2.04 7.08
CA LEU A 33 -20.44 2.54 8.35
C LEU A 33 -21.62 2.70 9.33
N LYS A 34 -21.55 1.99 10.46
CA LYS A 34 -22.51 2.08 11.57
C LYS A 34 -21.89 2.79 12.76
N LYS A 35 -22.76 3.36 13.62
CA LYS A 35 -22.35 4.00 14.87
C LYS A 35 -21.73 2.96 15.81
N SER A 36 -20.54 3.27 16.36
CA SER A 36 -19.75 2.40 17.24
C SER A 36 -19.59 2.93 18.67
N GLY A 37 -19.94 4.20 18.92
CA GLY A 37 -19.71 4.86 20.21
C GLY A 37 -18.29 5.43 20.40
N THR A 38 -17.39 5.21 19.45
CA THR A 38 -16.04 5.80 19.41
C THR A 38 -15.86 6.66 18.17
N VAL A 39 -14.69 7.29 18.01
CA VAL A 39 -14.34 8.08 16.82
C VAL A 39 -14.27 7.21 15.55
N VAL A 40 -14.00 5.91 15.68
CA VAL A 40 -13.88 4.97 14.56
C VAL A 40 -15.21 4.25 14.35
N PRO A 41 -15.90 4.40 13.21
CA PRO A 41 -17.18 3.75 12.95
C PRO A 41 -17.04 2.22 12.84
N ARG A 42 -18.13 1.49 13.13
CA ARG A 42 -18.18 0.04 12.94
C ARG A 42 -18.43 -0.23 11.46
N MET A 43 -17.51 -0.93 10.81
CA MET A 43 -17.59 -1.25 9.39
C MET A 43 -18.33 -2.56 9.17
N GLU A 44 -19.34 -2.54 8.32
CA GLU A 44 -20.00 -3.73 7.80
C GLU A 44 -19.85 -3.79 6.28
N LEU A 45 -19.71 -5.00 5.75
CA LEU A 45 -19.61 -5.24 4.32
C LEU A 45 -20.92 -5.79 3.79
N VAL A 46 -21.40 -5.23 2.69
CA VAL A 46 -22.54 -5.76 1.94
C VAL A 46 -22.03 -6.15 0.56
N GLU A 47 -22.23 -7.40 0.18
CA GLU A 47 -21.88 -7.88 -1.15
C GLU A 47 -22.77 -7.18 -2.19
N VAL A 48 -22.13 -6.49 -3.14
CA VAL A 48 -22.81 -5.83 -4.27
C VAL A 48 -22.60 -6.63 -5.56
N GLY A 49 -21.48 -7.36 -5.64
CA GLY A 49 -21.08 -8.11 -6.83
C GLY A 49 -20.26 -7.26 -7.81
N PRO A 50 -19.48 -7.87 -8.72
CA PRO A 50 -19.45 -9.29 -9.06
C PRO A 50 -18.75 -10.16 -8.00
N SER A 51 -19.19 -11.41 -7.92
CA SER A 51 -18.59 -12.47 -7.11
C SER A 51 -18.08 -13.53 -8.08
N MET A 52 -16.78 -13.80 -8.04
CA MET A 52 -16.10 -14.59 -9.05
C MET A 52 -15.17 -15.61 -8.40
N ASP A 53 -15.39 -16.88 -8.73
CA ASP A 53 -14.45 -17.96 -8.46
C ASP A 53 -13.47 -18.09 -9.63
N MET A 54 -12.23 -17.67 -9.41
CA MET A 54 -11.17 -17.74 -10.40
C MET A 54 -10.29 -18.97 -10.17
N VAL A 55 -9.93 -19.63 -11.27
CA VAL A 55 -8.99 -20.75 -11.26
C VAL A 55 -7.78 -20.40 -12.11
N ILE A 56 -6.61 -20.41 -11.51
CA ILE A 56 -5.33 -20.19 -12.16
C ILE A 56 -5.04 -21.39 -13.07
N ARG A 57 -4.84 -21.12 -14.37
CA ARG A 57 -4.48 -22.12 -15.38
C ARG A 57 -3.06 -21.89 -15.87
N ARG A 58 -2.86 -21.73 -17.17
CA ARG A 58 -1.56 -21.47 -17.79
C ARG A 58 -1.14 -20.04 -17.50
N HIS A 59 0.11 -19.85 -17.07
CA HIS A 59 0.72 -18.54 -16.88
C HIS A 59 2.06 -18.48 -17.62
N ARG A 60 2.44 -17.29 -18.09
CA ARG A 60 3.74 -17.04 -18.71
C ARG A 60 4.44 -15.94 -17.93
N PRO A 61 5.47 -16.26 -17.14
CA PRO A 61 6.21 -15.24 -16.40
C PRO A 61 6.98 -14.33 -17.40
N PRO A 62 7.13 -13.03 -17.09
CA PRO A 62 7.93 -12.14 -17.92
C PRO A 62 9.42 -12.47 -17.80
N ASN A 63 10.18 -12.18 -18.87
CA ASN A 63 11.63 -12.25 -18.83
C ASN A 63 12.19 -11.26 -17.81
N GLU A 64 13.32 -11.61 -17.19
CA GLU A 64 13.91 -10.81 -16.11
C GLU A 64 14.31 -9.39 -16.56
N SER A 65 14.85 -9.25 -17.78
CA SER A 65 15.21 -7.96 -18.37
C SER A 65 14.02 -7.02 -18.47
N VAL A 66 12.89 -7.52 -19.02
CA VAL A 66 11.64 -6.77 -19.17
C VAL A 66 11.04 -6.41 -17.82
N ARG A 67 11.06 -7.34 -16.85
CA ARG A 67 10.57 -7.07 -15.48
C ARG A 67 11.38 -5.96 -14.82
N LYS A 68 12.71 -5.95 -14.99
CA LYS A 68 13.61 -4.94 -14.43
C LYS A 68 13.37 -3.56 -15.04
N GLU A 69 13.14 -3.51 -16.35
CA GLU A 69 12.85 -2.27 -17.06
C GLU A 69 11.50 -1.69 -16.66
N ALA A 70 10.45 -2.51 -16.61
CA ALA A 70 9.10 -2.08 -16.21
C ALA A 70 9.02 -1.61 -14.75
N MET A 71 9.79 -2.24 -13.85
CA MET A 71 9.86 -1.86 -12.43
C MET A 71 10.87 -0.74 -12.15
N ARG A 72 11.46 -0.12 -13.18
CA ARG A 72 12.37 0.99 -13.01
C ARG A 72 11.62 2.19 -12.44
N SER A 73 11.99 2.60 -11.23
CA SER A 73 11.41 3.79 -10.64
C SER A 73 12.01 5.09 -11.15
N SER A 74 11.23 6.17 -11.08
CA SER A 74 11.70 7.53 -11.38
C SER A 74 12.94 7.91 -10.56
N LYS A 75 13.81 8.72 -11.17
CA LYS A 75 15.01 9.27 -10.53
C LYS A 75 14.67 10.29 -9.45
N ASP A 76 13.54 10.98 -9.59
CA ASP A 76 13.05 12.02 -8.67
C ASP A 76 12.33 11.47 -7.44
N LYS A 77 12.49 10.17 -7.15
CA LYS A 77 12.01 9.62 -5.88
C LYS A 77 12.63 10.40 -4.71
N PRO A 78 11.87 10.61 -3.61
CA PRO A 78 12.42 11.24 -2.42
C PRO A 78 13.69 10.49 -2.04
N LYS A 79 14.81 11.23 -2.02
CA LYS A 79 16.14 10.66 -1.77
C LYS A 79 16.08 9.83 -0.49
N LYS A 80 16.59 8.60 -0.55
CA LYS A 80 16.73 7.78 0.66
C LYS A 80 17.47 8.61 1.71
N LYS A 81 17.06 8.48 2.96
CA LYS A 81 17.68 9.19 4.08
C LYS A 81 19.19 8.99 4.02
N GLU A 82 19.92 10.10 3.83
CA GLU A 82 21.36 10.12 3.97
C GLU A 82 21.68 9.81 5.44
N LYS A 83 22.52 8.79 5.69
CA LYS A 83 22.85 8.38 7.06
C LYS A 83 23.45 9.57 7.80
N ASN A 84 23.07 9.74 9.07
CA ASN A 84 23.51 10.84 9.95
C ASN A 84 23.09 12.24 9.50
N VAL A 85 22.26 12.38 8.47
CA VAL A 85 21.75 13.66 8.00
C VAL A 85 20.26 13.76 8.30
N LYS A 86 19.85 14.87 8.90
CA LYS A 86 18.45 15.23 9.14
C LYS A 86 18.16 16.58 8.47
N LYS A 87 16.91 16.77 8.04
CA LYS A 87 16.41 18.06 7.58
C LYS A 87 15.47 18.59 8.64
N ASP A 88 15.89 19.63 9.33
CA ASP A 88 15.11 20.36 10.32
C ASP A 88 14.38 21.51 9.59
N PRO A 89 13.06 21.67 9.80
CA PRO A 89 12.29 22.77 9.21
C PRO A 89 12.79 24.17 9.62
N LEU A 90 13.44 24.30 10.77
CA LEU A 90 13.97 25.57 11.28
C LEU A 90 15.47 25.74 11.00
N GLN A 91 16.27 24.74 11.36
CA GLN A 91 17.75 24.82 11.30
C GLN A 91 18.37 24.31 9.98
N GLY A 92 17.55 23.82 9.04
CA GLY A 92 18.05 23.34 7.75
C GLY A 92 18.66 21.94 7.83
N LYS A 93 19.81 21.71 7.18
CA LYS A 93 20.43 20.37 7.09
C LYS A 93 21.38 20.15 8.28
N ILE A 94 21.05 19.22 9.18
CA ILE A 94 21.83 18.88 10.38
C ILE A 94 22.55 17.55 10.17
N GLY A 95 23.84 17.50 10.49
CA GLY A 95 24.65 16.28 10.54
C GLY A 95 24.90 15.83 11.98
N ASN A 96 24.64 14.55 12.29
CA ASN A 96 24.97 13.96 13.58
C ASN A 96 26.36 13.30 13.54
N VAL A 97 27.21 13.63 14.51
CA VAL A 97 28.48 12.95 14.75
C VAL A 97 28.35 12.13 16.03
N TYR A 98 28.61 10.83 15.95
CA TYR A 98 28.59 9.93 17.10
C TYR A 98 30.03 9.76 17.61
N ILE A 99 30.30 10.31 18.78
CA ILE A 99 31.60 10.18 19.45
C ILE A 99 31.55 8.89 20.29
N PRO A 100 32.47 7.93 20.08
CA PRO A 100 32.55 6.73 20.91
C PRO A 100 33.10 7.06 22.30
N ASP A 101 32.81 6.20 23.29
CA ASP A 101 33.32 6.37 24.66
C ASP A 101 34.84 6.39 24.68
N GLN A 102 35.40 7.39 25.37
CA GLN A 102 36.85 7.56 25.51
C GLN A 102 37.31 6.77 26.74
N LYS A 103 38.27 5.86 26.56
CA LYS A 103 38.95 5.17 27.67
C LYS A 103 39.91 6.10 28.40
#